data_AF-A0A956V2R4-F1
#
_entry.id   AF-A0A956V2R4-F1
#
_cell.length_a   1.000
_cell.length_b   1.000
_cell.length_c   1.000
_cell.angle_alpha   90.00
_cell.angle_beta   90.00
_cell.angle_gamma   90.00
#
_symmetry.space_group_name_H-M   'P 1'
#
loop_
_entity.id
_entity.type
_entity.pdbx_description
1 polymer ?
#
loop_
_entity_poly.entity_id
_entity_poly.type
_entity_poly.pdbx_seq_one_letter_code
_entity_poly.pdbx_strand_id
1 'polypeptide(L)'
;MTPAEKFNPASNWALGLINKVQQWNPRGQRLMPKGGIQVGLAKGGWLHIYLPPLVSMPFNKVDEIADLETYHELVLPEDFRTFYLTTNGIQLFHSAIQLHGWSNKRTELFTKTVLSNHKTWKLSIKDKEPHQWIFGHSHYFYNTRCYFYLDLNTQEIFRTENEYTMTPLHRWTSLKEMLLTEYERLELLYDKSTGERLEPVPVLIEAWDEPYQIRFDFPASEAELEELYRRPKAFNLYSSRMLTDGTPEQLEAFQNWFDRKNNE
;
A
#
# COMPACT_ATOMS: atom_id res chain seq x y z
N MET A 1 36.88 1.74 -5.90
CA MET A 1 35.69 2.60 -5.77
C MET A 1 35.44 2.81 -4.29
N THR A 2 35.50 4.06 -3.86
CA THR A 2 35.25 4.43 -2.47
C THR A 2 33.73 4.42 -2.20
N PRO A 3 33.27 4.20 -0.95
CA PRO A 3 31.86 4.27 -0.59
C PRO A 3 31.18 5.61 -0.96
N ALA A 4 31.95 6.70 -1.08
CA ALA A 4 31.47 8.01 -1.48
C ALA A 4 31.16 8.15 -2.98
N GLU A 5 31.67 7.25 -3.83
CA GLU A 5 31.42 7.28 -5.29
C GLU A 5 30.12 6.57 -5.70
N LYS A 6 29.35 6.01 -4.75
CA LYS A 6 28.12 5.27 -5.04
C LYS A 6 26.84 6.11 -5.03
N PHE A 7 26.87 7.36 -4.56
CA PHE A 7 25.69 8.21 -4.53
C PHE A 7 25.77 9.27 -5.64
N ASN A 8 25.24 8.94 -6.82
CA ASN A 8 24.98 9.93 -7.86
C ASN A 8 23.61 10.57 -7.60
N PRO A 9 23.53 11.85 -7.19
CA PRO A 9 22.25 12.51 -6.90
C PRO A 9 21.33 12.59 -8.12
N ALA A 10 21.89 12.58 -9.34
CA ALA A 10 21.12 12.60 -10.58
C ALA A 10 20.46 11.24 -10.91
N SER A 11 20.87 10.14 -10.27
CA SER A 11 20.24 8.82 -10.41
C SER A 11 19.37 8.43 -9.22
N ASN A 12 19.25 9.30 -8.20
CA ASN A 12 18.41 9.02 -7.04
C ASN A 12 16.92 9.24 -7.40
N TRP A 13 16.30 8.16 -7.85
CA TRP A 13 14.88 8.13 -8.23
C TRP A 13 13.95 8.48 -7.06
N ALA A 14 14.33 8.13 -5.83
CA ALA A 14 13.53 8.41 -4.65
C ALA A 14 13.49 9.92 -4.38
N LEU A 15 14.58 10.64 -4.64
CA LEU A 15 14.58 12.11 -4.56
C LEU A 15 13.65 12.71 -5.63
N GLY A 16 13.63 12.13 -6.83
CA GLY A 16 12.67 12.49 -7.88
C GLY A 16 11.21 12.31 -7.44
N LEU A 17 10.91 11.20 -6.74
CA LEU A 17 9.58 10.97 -6.16
C LEU A 17 9.23 12.01 -5.08
N ILE A 18 10.16 12.32 -4.17
CA ILE A 18 9.95 13.37 -3.16
C ILE A 18 9.70 14.74 -3.81
N ASN A 19 10.44 15.07 -4.88
CA ASN A 19 10.21 16.30 -5.64
C ASN A 19 8.81 16.34 -6.26
N LYS A 20 8.31 15.22 -6.82
CA LYS A 20 6.92 15.11 -7.32
C LYS A 20 5.92 15.34 -6.17
N VAL A 21 6.10 14.68 -5.02
CA VAL A 21 5.27 14.91 -3.83
C VAL A 21 5.25 16.38 -3.40
N GLN A 22 6.41 17.05 -3.42
CA GLN A 22 6.52 18.46 -3.05
C GLN A 22 5.84 19.43 -4.02
N GLN A 23 5.47 19.00 -5.23
CA GLN A 23 4.66 19.84 -6.13
C GLN A 23 3.28 20.18 -5.52
N TRP A 24 2.83 19.42 -4.54
CA TRP A 24 1.58 19.65 -3.80
C TRP A 24 1.73 20.64 -2.63
N ASN A 25 2.95 21.16 -2.37
CA ASN A 25 3.24 22.15 -1.32
C ASN A 25 2.40 23.44 -1.37
N PRO A 26 1.98 23.99 -2.53
CA PRO A 26 1.12 25.19 -2.56
C PRO A 26 -0.20 25.01 -1.81
N ARG A 27 -0.64 23.76 -1.59
CA ARG A 27 -1.82 23.44 -0.77
C ARG A 27 -1.54 23.38 0.73
N GLY A 28 -0.30 23.61 1.14
CA GLY A 28 0.15 23.51 2.51
C GLY A 28 1.20 22.43 2.71
N GLN A 29 2.04 22.68 3.70
CA GLN A 29 3.06 21.78 4.20
C GLN A 29 3.13 21.91 5.73
N ARG A 30 3.38 20.80 6.42
CA ARG A 30 3.59 20.79 7.87
C ARG A 30 4.76 19.89 8.26
N LEU A 31 5.69 20.45 9.02
CA LEU A 31 6.72 19.67 9.72
C LEU A 31 6.09 19.01 10.96
N MET A 32 6.15 17.69 11.02
CA MET A 32 5.68 16.90 12.15
C MET A 32 6.75 16.87 13.26
N PRO A 33 6.34 16.60 14.52
CA PRO A 33 7.29 16.22 15.56
C PRO A 33 8.18 15.08 15.04
N LYS A 34 9.49 15.22 15.24
CA LYS A 34 10.52 14.25 14.83
C LYS A 34 10.84 14.21 13.32
N GLY A 35 10.51 15.28 12.59
CA GLY A 35 11.12 15.57 11.28
C GLY A 35 10.35 15.06 10.06
N GLY A 36 9.28 14.30 10.23
CA GLY A 36 8.42 13.91 9.10
C GLY A 36 7.72 15.12 8.50
N ILE A 37 7.40 15.07 7.22
CA ILE A 37 6.80 16.18 6.49
C ILE A 37 5.46 15.73 5.90
N GLN A 38 4.44 16.53 6.10
CA GLN A 38 3.14 16.38 5.46
C GLN A 38 2.98 17.41 4.36
N VAL A 39 2.44 17.00 3.22
CA VAL A 39 2.33 17.83 2.02
C VAL A 39 0.95 17.64 1.40
N GLY A 40 0.36 18.73 0.90
CA GLY A 40 -0.87 18.66 0.13
C GLY A 40 -2.10 18.52 1.02
N LEU A 41 -2.54 19.59 1.69
CA LEU A 41 -3.77 19.52 2.49
C LEU A 41 -4.98 19.39 1.57
N ALA A 42 -5.87 18.44 1.84
CA ALA A 42 -7.11 18.22 1.11
C ALA A 42 -8.24 17.87 2.08
N LYS A 43 -9.47 17.75 1.56
CA LYS A 43 -10.61 17.28 2.35
C LYS A 43 -10.30 15.86 2.87
N GLY A 44 -10.45 15.67 4.18
CA GLY A 44 -10.11 14.40 4.84
C GLY A 44 -8.66 14.26 5.34
N GLY A 45 -7.77 15.23 5.05
CA GLY A 45 -6.44 15.29 5.64
C GLY A 45 -5.31 15.55 4.64
N TRP A 46 -4.09 15.22 5.04
CA TRP A 46 -2.89 15.39 4.23
C TRP A 46 -2.80 14.30 3.15
N LEU A 47 -2.59 14.71 1.90
CA LEU A 47 -2.43 13.81 0.77
C LEU A 47 -1.19 12.94 0.92
N HIS A 48 -0.05 13.57 1.24
CA HIS A 48 1.22 12.90 1.34
C HIS A 48 1.88 13.10 2.69
N ILE A 49 2.63 12.09 3.12
CA ILE A 49 3.50 12.15 4.29
C ILE A 49 4.80 11.43 3.94
N TYR A 50 5.96 11.99 4.25
CA TYR A 50 7.23 11.27 4.16
C TYR A 50 8.09 11.52 5.40
N LEU A 51 8.91 10.54 5.77
CA LEU A 51 9.73 10.56 6.98
C LEU A 51 11.18 10.96 6.66
N PRO A 52 11.94 11.46 7.65
CA PRO A 52 13.38 11.69 7.48
C PRO A 52 14.09 10.41 7.00
N PRO A 53 15.16 10.52 6.20
CA PRO A 53 15.95 9.37 5.78
C PRO A 53 16.58 8.65 6.97
N LEU A 54 16.91 7.36 6.77
CA LEU A 54 17.80 6.63 7.66
C LEU A 54 19.24 7.15 7.54
N VAL A 55 19.96 7.14 8.66
CA VAL A 55 21.35 7.56 8.75
C VAL A 55 22.27 6.39 8.47
N SER A 56 23.12 6.53 7.46
CA SER A 56 24.28 5.65 7.24
C SER A 56 25.52 6.53 7.15
N MET A 57 26.37 6.48 8.18
CA MET A 57 27.56 7.32 8.29
C MET A 57 28.78 6.44 8.53
N PRO A 58 29.78 6.41 7.61
CA PRO A 58 30.93 5.51 7.72
C PRO A 58 31.86 5.80 8.92
N PHE A 59 31.64 6.90 9.65
CA PHE A 59 32.47 7.34 10.78
C PHE A 59 31.73 7.38 12.12
N ASN A 60 30.44 7.02 12.18
CA ASN A 60 29.65 6.99 13.40
C ASN A 60 29.28 5.54 13.77
N LYS A 61 29.04 5.27 15.07
CA LYS A 61 28.55 3.96 15.56
C LYS A 61 27.07 3.67 15.21
N VAL A 62 26.48 4.42 14.28
CA VAL A 62 25.07 4.31 13.91
C VAL A 62 25.01 4.15 12.39
N ASP A 63 24.67 2.93 11.97
CA ASP A 63 24.34 2.60 10.60
C ASP A 63 22.96 1.94 10.61
N GLU A 64 21.92 2.76 10.43
CA GLU A 64 20.52 2.33 10.53
C GLU A 64 20.14 1.36 9.42
N ILE A 65 20.83 1.41 8.28
CA ILE A 65 20.65 0.45 7.19
C ILE A 65 21.17 -0.92 7.61
N ALA A 66 22.38 -0.99 8.17
CA ALA A 66 22.96 -2.24 8.66
C ALA A 66 22.13 -2.83 9.82
N ASP A 67 21.62 -1.99 10.72
CA ASP A 67 20.72 -2.41 11.78
C ASP A 67 19.40 -2.99 11.23
N LEU A 68 18.84 -2.38 10.17
CA LEU A 68 17.63 -2.87 9.48
C LEU A 68 17.88 -4.24 8.84
N GLU A 69 18.95 -4.36 8.06
CA GLU A 69 19.38 -5.60 7.40
C GLU A 69 19.60 -6.72 8.42
N THR A 70 20.26 -6.41 9.54
CA THR A 70 20.49 -7.34 10.65
C THR A 70 19.18 -7.75 11.33
N TYR A 71 18.28 -6.82 11.60
CA TYR A 71 17.02 -7.10 12.30
C TYR A 71 16.08 -7.98 11.47
N HIS A 72 16.04 -7.75 10.16
CA HIS A 72 15.21 -8.49 9.23
C HIS A 72 15.91 -9.72 8.64
N GLU A 73 17.19 -9.94 8.96
CA GLU A 73 18.01 -11.06 8.44
C GLU A 73 18.01 -11.11 6.90
N LEU A 74 18.14 -9.94 6.27
CA LEU A 74 18.13 -9.79 4.82
C LEU A 74 19.20 -8.81 4.33
N VAL A 75 19.52 -8.88 3.05
CA VAL A 75 20.29 -7.84 2.34
C VAL A 75 19.30 -7.00 1.56
N LEU A 76 19.26 -5.68 1.79
CA LEU A 76 18.35 -4.82 1.08
C LEU A 76 18.75 -4.71 -0.40
N PRO A 77 17.80 -4.87 -1.33
CA PRO A 77 18.03 -4.48 -2.72
C PRO A 77 18.39 -2.99 -2.82
N GLU A 78 19.15 -2.63 -3.84
CA GLU A 78 19.67 -1.26 -4.03
C GLU A 78 18.55 -0.21 -4.07
N ASP A 79 17.40 -0.55 -4.64
CA ASP A 79 16.24 0.35 -4.66
C ASP A 79 15.69 0.64 -3.25
N PHE A 80 15.63 -0.36 -2.37
CA PHE A 80 15.22 -0.12 -0.99
C PHE A 80 16.26 0.68 -0.23
N ARG A 81 17.55 0.41 -0.44
CA ARG A 81 18.64 1.20 0.16
C ARG A 81 18.54 2.67 -0.28
N THR A 82 18.35 2.91 -1.57
CA THR A 82 18.13 4.26 -2.13
C THR A 82 16.89 4.93 -1.53
N PHE A 83 15.79 4.18 -1.40
CA PHE A 83 14.57 4.65 -0.76
C PHE A 83 14.82 5.07 0.69
N TYR A 84 15.31 4.18 1.55
CA TYR A 84 15.50 4.44 2.99
C TYR A 84 16.52 5.55 3.27
N LEU A 85 17.57 5.67 2.44
CA LEU A 85 18.54 6.77 2.52
C LEU A 85 17.99 8.11 2.02
N THR A 86 16.82 8.11 1.37
CA THR A 86 16.14 9.33 0.91
C THR A 86 14.94 9.68 1.79
N THR A 87 14.14 8.68 2.16
CA THR A 87 13.05 8.80 3.11
C THR A 87 12.86 7.46 3.82
N ASN A 88 12.70 7.49 5.14
CA ASN A 88 12.52 6.25 5.89
C ASN A 88 11.13 5.63 5.65
N GLY A 89 10.13 6.37 5.20
CA GLY A 89 8.79 5.85 4.96
C GLY A 89 7.90 6.88 4.32
N ILE A 90 6.87 6.45 3.59
CA ILE A 90 6.04 7.33 2.78
C ILE A 90 4.58 6.91 2.78
N GLN A 91 3.69 7.88 2.77
CA GLN A 91 2.27 7.75 2.51
C GLN A 91 1.93 8.64 1.32
N LEU A 92 1.20 8.08 0.36
CA LEU A 92 0.79 8.78 -0.85
C LEU A 92 -0.73 8.75 -0.98
N PHE A 93 -1.30 9.88 -1.40
CA PHE A 93 -2.72 10.05 -1.75
C PHE A 93 -3.68 9.47 -0.69
N HIS A 94 -3.65 10.04 0.52
CA HIS A 94 -4.49 9.61 1.66
C HIS A 94 -4.37 8.11 2.00
N SER A 95 -3.13 7.61 2.03
CA SER A 95 -2.83 6.19 2.32
C SER A 95 -3.29 5.20 1.26
N ALA A 96 -3.57 5.66 0.02
CA ALA A 96 -3.69 4.75 -1.12
C ALA A 96 -2.45 3.84 -1.22
N ILE A 97 -1.26 4.40 -0.97
CA ILE A 97 -0.03 3.66 -0.71
C ILE A 97 0.56 4.13 0.62
N GLN A 98 1.02 3.18 1.43
CA GLN A 98 1.77 3.45 2.66
C GLN A 98 2.91 2.43 2.82
N LEU A 99 4.15 2.92 2.73
CA LEU A 99 5.35 2.15 3.04
C LEU A 99 5.81 2.47 4.47
N HIS A 100 6.08 1.42 5.24
CA HIS A 100 6.40 1.55 6.65
C HIS A 100 7.83 2.03 6.87
N GLY A 101 7.97 2.94 7.83
CA GLY A 101 9.27 3.37 8.32
C GLY A 101 9.89 2.36 9.26
N TRP A 102 11.22 2.25 9.18
CA TRP A 102 11.99 1.48 10.13
C TRP A 102 12.36 2.34 11.34
N SER A 103 12.25 1.78 12.54
CA SER A 103 12.75 2.40 13.76
C SER A 103 13.16 1.29 14.72
N ASN A 104 14.41 1.32 15.19
CA ASN A 104 14.85 0.46 16.28
C ASN A 104 14.39 1.02 17.64
N LYS A 105 14.32 0.19 18.69
CA LYS A 105 13.96 0.64 20.05
C LYS A 105 14.90 1.71 20.63
N ARG A 106 16.10 1.90 20.06
CA ARG A 106 16.99 3.03 20.40
C ARG A 106 16.49 4.37 19.83
N THR A 107 15.72 4.34 18.75
CA THR A 107 15.10 5.51 18.08
C THR A 107 13.60 5.65 18.33
N GLU A 108 12.96 4.77 19.10
CA GLU A 108 11.53 4.87 19.52
C GLU A 108 11.19 6.22 20.20
N LEU A 109 12.19 6.88 20.81
CA LEU A 109 12.07 8.26 21.31
C LEU A 109 11.69 9.26 20.21
N PHE A 110 11.90 8.93 18.93
CA PHE A 110 11.73 9.79 17.75
C PHE A 110 10.64 9.35 16.75
N THR A 111 9.84 8.30 17.01
CA THR A 111 8.96 7.74 15.97
C THR A 111 7.61 7.28 16.54
N LYS A 112 6.83 8.22 17.09
CA LYS A 112 5.39 8.03 17.36
C LYS A 112 4.58 8.90 16.41
N THR A 113 4.89 8.83 15.12
CA THR A 113 4.12 9.48 14.06
C THR A 113 3.19 8.47 13.42
N VAL A 114 2.17 8.97 12.71
CA VAL A 114 1.07 8.19 12.11
C VAL A 114 1.55 7.01 11.24
N LEU A 115 2.77 7.09 10.68
CA LEU A 115 3.37 6.04 9.85
C LEU A 115 4.23 5.01 10.61
N SER A 116 4.66 5.33 11.84
CA SER A 116 5.59 4.51 12.63
C SER A 116 4.91 3.68 13.72
N ASN A 117 3.60 3.87 13.93
CA ASN A 117 2.80 2.98 14.79
C ASN A 117 2.62 1.59 14.17
N HIS A 118 2.93 1.45 12.88
CA HIS A 118 3.14 0.15 12.28
C HIS A 118 4.64 -0.11 12.34
N LYS A 119 5.06 -0.76 13.42
CA LYS A 119 6.31 -1.54 13.41
C LYS A 119 6.36 -2.22 12.05
N THR A 120 7.46 -2.13 11.30
CA THR A 120 7.65 -3.02 10.14
C THR A 120 7.40 -4.42 10.68
N TRP A 121 6.23 -4.96 10.37
CA TRP A 121 5.82 -6.17 11.03
C TRP A 121 6.74 -7.21 10.41
N LYS A 122 7.67 -7.75 11.21
CA LYS A 122 8.07 -9.15 11.06
C LYS A 122 6.79 -9.93 11.41
N LEU A 123 5.77 -9.82 10.55
CA LEU A 123 4.54 -10.59 10.57
C LEU A 123 5.04 -12.01 10.66
N SER A 124 4.81 -12.60 11.83
CA SER A 124 5.62 -13.71 12.34
C SER A 124 5.87 -14.73 11.26
N ILE A 125 7.16 -14.97 10.99
CA ILE A 125 7.72 -15.99 10.08
C ILE A 125 7.27 -17.42 10.46
N LYS A 126 6.39 -17.58 11.46
CA LYS A 126 5.93 -18.91 11.88
C LYS A 126 5.11 -19.63 10.80
N ASP A 127 4.43 -18.92 9.90
CA ASP A 127 3.56 -19.52 8.88
C ASP A 127 3.78 -18.97 7.47
N LYS A 128 4.89 -18.26 7.20
CA LYS A 128 5.19 -17.69 5.88
C LYS A 128 6.49 -18.21 5.31
N GLU A 129 6.50 -18.33 3.99
CA GLU A 129 7.69 -18.61 3.21
C GLU A 129 8.85 -17.66 3.60
N PRO A 130 10.03 -18.19 3.94
CA PRO A 130 11.15 -17.41 4.50
C PRO A 130 11.72 -16.36 3.53
N HIS A 131 11.29 -16.38 2.27
CA HIS A 131 11.74 -15.49 1.22
C HIS A 131 10.84 -14.25 1.00
N GLN A 132 9.85 -14.00 1.86
CA GLN A 132 8.91 -12.87 1.66
C GLN A 132 9.03 -11.81 2.76
N TRP A 133 9.26 -10.55 2.36
CA TRP A 133 9.38 -9.41 3.28
C TRP A 133 8.28 -8.37 3.05
N ILE A 134 7.35 -8.23 4.01
CA ILE A 134 6.29 -7.21 3.95
C ILE A 134 6.82 -5.87 4.43
N PHE A 135 6.65 -4.83 3.62
CA PHE A 135 7.19 -3.50 3.88
C PHE A 135 6.15 -2.37 3.79
N GLY A 136 4.90 -2.67 3.44
CA GLY A 136 3.86 -1.67 3.31
C GLY A 136 2.48 -2.23 3.05
N HIS A 137 1.53 -1.32 2.87
CA HIS A 137 0.14 -1.63 2.52
C HIS A 137 -0.45 -0.58 1.58
N SER A 138 -1.61 -0.91 1.02
CA SER A 138 -2.38 -0.04 0.15
C SER A 138 -3.87 -0.11 0.43
N HIS A 139 -4.56 0.99 0.18
CA HIS A 139 -6.00 1.17 0.35
C HIS A 139 -6.63 1.73 -0.93
N TYR A 140 -6.61 0.96 -2.02
CA TYR A 140 -7.20 1.39 -3.29
C TYR A 140 -8.73 1.28 -3.32
N PHE A 141 -9.28 0.29 -2.61
CA PHE A 141 -10.71 0.00 -2.54
C PHE A 141 -11.21 0.15 -1.11
N TYR A 142 -12.46 0.60 -0.96
CA TYR A 142 -13.11 0.79 0.34
C TYR A 142 -12.95 -0.47 1.22
N ASN A 143 -12.48 -0.28 2.45
CA ASN A 143 -12.39 -1.27 3.52
C ASN A 143 -11.49 -2.50 3.32
N THR A 144 -10.68 -2.59 2.26
CA THR A 144 -9.70 -3.68 2.09
C THR A 144 -8.27 -3.17 2.20
N ARG A 145 -7.53 -3.67 3.19
CA ARG A 145 -6.09 -3.45 3.32
C ARG A 145 -5.36 -4.51 2.51
N CYS A 146 -4.78 -4.11 1.39
CA CYS A 146 -3.83 -4.94 0.64
C CYS A 146 -2.41 -4.71 1.16
N TYR A 147 -1.51 -5.66 0.98
CA TYR A 147 -0.13 -5.59 1.48
C TYR A 147 0.87 -5.62 0.34
N PHE A 148 2.01 -4.94 0.53
CA PHE A 148 3.16 -5.04 -0.35
C PHE A 148 4.23 -5.93 0.25
N TYR A 149 4.79 -6.84 -0.55
CA TYR A 149 5.94 -7.65 -0.14
C TYR A 149 7.00 -7.71 -1.24
N LEU A 150 8.24 -7.88 -0.80
CA LEU A 150 9.40 -8.19 -1.63
C LEU A 150 9.61 -9.70 -1.59
N ASP A 151 9.71 -10.33 -2.75
CA ASP A 151 10.26 -11.68 -2.86
C ASP A 151 11.79 -11.60 -2.88
N LEU A 152 12.44 -12.19 -1.88
CA LEU A 152 13.90 -12.13 -1.71
C LEU A 152 14.65 -13.00 -2.72
N ASN A 153 13.97 -13.96 -3.38
CA ASN A 153 14.58 -14.80 -4.42
C ASN A 153 14.57 -14.08 -5.77
N THR A 154 13.44 -13.49 -6.15
CA THR A 154 13.29 -12.82 -7.46
C THR A 154 13.61 -11.32 -7.41
N GLN A 155 13.62 -10.73 -6.22
CA GLN A 155 13.67 -9.28 -5.97
C GLN A 155 12.47 -8.49 -6.53
N GLU A 156 11.41 -9.18 -6.95
CA GLU A 156 10.18 -8.56 -7.42
C GLU A 156 9.31 -8.10 -6.25
N ILE A 157 8.49 -7.09 -6.53
CA ILE A 157 7.51 -6.54 -5.61
C ILE A 157 6.14 -7.04 -5.97
N PHE A 158 5.38 -7.44 -4.97
CA PHE A 158 4.02 -7.91 -5.15
C PHE A 158 3.06 -7.17 -4.24
N ARG A 159 1.84 -6.96 -4.75
CA ARG A 159 0.70 -6.55 -3.94
C ARG A 159 -0.21 -7.76 -3.73
N THR A 160 -0.58 -8.07 -2.50
CA THR A 160 -1.51 -9.15 -2.15
C THR A 160 -2.76 -8.60 -1.49
N GLU A 161 -3.86 -9.32 -1.62
CA GLU A 161 -5.14 -8.98 -0.99
C GLU A 161 -5.08 -9.04 0.55
N ASN A 162 -4.35 -10.01 1.10
CA ASN A 162 -4.13 -10.12 2.53
C ASN A 162 -2.74 -10.69 2.83
N GLU A 163 -2.32 -10.53 4.08
CA GLU A 163 -1.03 -10.96 4.56
C GLU A 163 -0.90 -12.48 4.73
N TYR A 164 -1.98 -13.25 4.66
CA TYR A 164 -1.97 -14.70 4.97
C TYR A 164 -1.85 -15.56 3.73
N THR A 165 -2.70 -15.30 2.73
CA THR A 165 -2.78 -16.06 1.47
C THR A 165 -1.75 -15.62 0.44
N MET A 166 -1.22 -14.40 0.60
CA MET A 166 -0.16 -13.82 -0.25
C MET A 166 -0.42 -13.95 -1.76
N THR A 167 -1.68 -14.09 -2.18
CA THR A 167 -2.05 -14.26 -3.59
C THR A 167 -1.76 -12.95 -4.33
N PRO A 168 -0.84 -12.94 -5.31
CA PRO A 168 -0.49 -11.73 -6.02
C PRO A 168 -1.68 -11.15 -6.78
N LEU A 169 -1.99 -9.90 -6.51
CA LEU A 169 -2.90 -9.08 -7.30
C LEU A 169 -2.13 -8.33 -8.38
N HIS A 170 -0.93 -7.85 -8.06
CA HIS A 170 -0.08 -7.05 -8.93
C HIS A 170 1.38 -7.41 -8.68
N ARG A 171 2.23 -7.22 -9.68
CA ARG A 171 3.68 -7.43 -9.61
C ARG A 171 4.43 -6.26 -10.26
N TRP A 172 5.61 -5.98 -9.74
CA TRP A 172 6.57 -5.04 -10.31
C TRP A 172 7.97 -5.63 -10.21
N THR A 173 8.84 -5.27 -11.15
CA THR A 173 10.23 -5.74 -11.18
C THR A 173 11.08 -5.11 -10.09
N SER A 174 10.67 -3.95 -9.55
CA SER A 174 11.40 -3.27 -8.48
C SER A 174 10.56 -2.27 -7.69
N LEU A 175 11.07 -1.82 -6.54
CA LEU A 175 10.42 -0.80 -5.72
C LEU A 175 10.32 0.54 -6.45
N LYS A 176 11.36 0.91 -7.22
CA LYS A 176 11.37 2.12 -8.05
C LYS A 176 10.22 2.08 -9.04
N GLU A 177 10.06 0.99 -9.78
CA GLU A 177 8.99 0.84 -10.77
C GLU A 177 7.63 0.97 -10.09
N MET A 178 7.40 0.23 -9.01
CA MET A 178 6.14 0.27 -8.26
C MET A 178 5.78 1.69 -7.83
N LEU A 179 6.69 2.40 -7.15
CA LEU A 179 6.37 3.73 -6.61
C LEU A 179 6.18 4.79 -7.68
N LEU A 180 6.98 4.78 -8.75
CA LEU A 180 6.87 5.79 -9.80
C LEU A 180 5.60 5.58 -10.64
N THR A 181 5.33 4.34 -11.07
CA THR A 181 4.15 4.02 -11.87
C THR A 181 2.86 4.26 -11.08
N GLU A 182 2.82 3.84 -9.81
CA GLU A 182 1.65 4.05 -8.99
C GLU A 182 1.44 5.51 -8.57
N TYR A 183 2.52 6.26 -8.34
CA TYR A 183 2.39 7.70 -8.09
C TYR A 183 1.73 8.38 -9.30
N GLU A 184 2.21 8.11 -10.51
CA GLU A 184 1.67 8.69 -11.74
C GLU A 184 0.22 8.26 -11.97
N ARG A 185 -0.10 6.98 -11.75
CA ARG A 185 -1.48 6.47 -11.86
C ARG A 185 -2.41 7.14 -10.85
N LEU A 186 -1.98 7.27 -9.59
CA LEU A 186 -2.79 7.89 -8.54
C LEU A 186 -2.94 9.39 -8.73
N GLU A 187 -1.90 10.09 -9.20
CA GLU A 187 -1.95 11.52 -9.46
C GLU A 187 -3.10 11.90 -10.41
N LEU A 188 -3.36 11.07 -11.42
CA LEU A 188 -4.46 11.27 -12.38
C LEU A 188 -5.86 11.21 -11.74
N LEU A 189 -5.98 10.65 -10.54
CA LEU A 189 -7.26 10.52 -9.83
C LEU A 189 -7.55 11.70 -8.90
N TYR A 190 -6.65 12.69 -8.82
CA TYR A 190 -6.79 13.83 -7.92
C TYR A 190 -6.73 15.15 -8.67
N ASP A 191 -7.63 16.06 -8.34
CA ASP A 191 -7.60 17.42 -8.84
C ASP A 191 -6.39 18.16 -8.23
N LYS A 192 -5.51 18.72 -9.05
CA LYS A 192 -4.30 19.41 -8.55
C LYS A 192 -4.62 20.71 -7.79
N SER A 193 -5.72 21.37 -8.14
CA SER A 193 -6.16 22.64 -7.56
C SER A 193 -6.93 22.49 -6.26
N THR A 194 -7.66 21.38 -6.06
CA THR A 194 -8.45 21.10 -4.85
C THR A 194 -7.90 19.95 -4.01
N GLY A 195 -6.98 19.15 -4.54
CA GLY A 195 -6.45 17.96 -3.87
C GLY A 195 -7.50 16.89 -3.60
N GLU A 196 -8.71 17.07 -4.12
CA GLU A 196 -9.80 16.14 -3.95
C GLU A 196 -9.70 15.04 -5.00
N ARG A 197 -10.12 13.84 -4.61
CA ARG A 197 -10.25 12.74 -5.56
C ARG A 197 -11.36 13.09 -6.55
N LEU A 198 -11.09 12.90 -7.83
CA LEU A 198 -12.07 13.09 -8.90
C LEU A 198 -13.13 11.97 -8.78
N GLU A 199 -14.36 12.32 -8.42
CA GLU A 199 -15.50 11.39 -8.29
C GLU A 199 -16.43 11.46 -9.51
N PRO A 200 -17.03 10.33 -9.94
CA PRO A 200 -16.54 8.97 -9.81
C PRO A 200 -15.68 8.64 -11.04
N VAL A 201 -14.48 8.11 -10.83
CA VAL A 201 -13.71 7.55 -11.95
C VAL A 201 -14.55 6.41 -12.54
N PRO A 202 -15.04 6.50 -13.80
CA PRO A 202 -15.46 5.30 -14.51
C PRO A 202 -14.22 4.45 -14.53
N VAL A 203 -14.38 3.27 -13.97
CA VAL A 203 -13.28 2.37 -13.71
C VAL A 203 -12.33 2.35 -14.90
N LEU A 204 -11.10 2.78 -14.70
CA LEU A 204 -10.05 2.49 -15.66
C LEU A 204 -9.66 1.02 -15.42
N ILE A 205 -10.63 0.13 -15.69
CA ILE A 205 -10.35 -1.17 -16.30
C ILE A 205 -10.22 -0.86 -17.78
N GLU A 206 -9.06 -0.39 -18.18
CA GLU A 206 -8.63 -0.72 -19.52
C GLU A 206 -7.31 -1.48 -19.37
N ALA A 207 -7.43 -2.77 -19.67
CA ALA A 207 -6.39 -3.65 -20.18
C ALA A 207 -5.24 -4.06 -19.25
N TRP A 208 -5.53 -4.83 -18.19
CA TRP A 208 -4.56 -5.80 -17.66
C TRP A 208 -5.31 -7.05 -17.19
N ASP A 209 -5.48 -8.00 -18.12
CA ASP A 209 -5.99 -9.38 -18.00
C ASP A 209 -6.94 -9.71 -16.81
N GLU A 210 -8.23 -9.47 -17.08
CA GLU A 210 -9.44 -10.16 -16.56
C GLU A 210 -9.85 -10.03 -15.07
N PRO A 211 -11.17 -9.97 -14.78
CA PRO A 211 -11.73 -8.82 -14.07
C PRO A 211 -12.42 -9.19 -12.73
N TYR A 212 -12.07 -8.51 -11.64
CA TYR A 212 -12.96 -8.41 -10.46
C TYR A 212 -13.77 -7.12 -10.49
N GLN A 213 -14.37 -6.84 -11.64
CA GLN A 213 -15.59 -6.06 -11.67
C GLN A 213 -16.74 -6.96 -12.02
N ILE A 214 -17.18 -7.67 -11.00
CA ILE A 214 -18.52 -8.18 -11.03
C ILE A 214 -19.42 -6.97 -10.73
N ARG A 215 -19.92 -6.32 -11.79
CA ARG A 215 -21.16 -5.56 -11.67
C ARG A 215 -22.24 -6.59 -11.34
N PHE A 216 -22.60 -6.68 -10.07
CA PHE A 216 -23.79 -7.45 -9.70
C PHE A 216 -24.98 -6.59 -10.10
N ASP A 217 -25.74 -7.06 -11.09
CA ASP A 217 -27.10 -6.55 -11.25
C ASP A 217 -27.88 -6.94 -9.99
N PHE A 218 -28.63 -5.97 -9.46
CA PHE A 218 -29.39 -6.15 -8.22
C PHE A 218 -30.88 -6.29 -8.56
N PRO A 219 -31.51 -7.43 -8.22
CA PRO A 219 -30.96 -8.63 -7.58
C PRO A 219 -30.27 -9.57 -8.58
N ALA A 220 -29.25 -10.32 -8.12
CA ALA A 220 -28.58 -11.33 -8.94
C ALA A 220 -29.51 -12.53 -9.20
N SER A 221 -29.39 -13.13 -10.37
CA SER A 221 -30.07 -14.38 -10.72
C SER A 221 -29.57 -15.55 -9.88
N GLU A 222 -30.35 -16.63 -9.81
CA GLU A 222 -29.99 -17.84 -9.07
C GLU A 222 -28.66 -18.45 -9.55
N ALA A 223 -28.41 -18.45 -10.87
CA ALA A 223 -27.14 -18.93 -11.43
C ALA A 223 -25.93 -18.07 -11.00
N GLU A 224 -26.12 -16.77 -10.86
CA GLU A 224 -25.08 -15.85 -10.38
C GLU A 224 -24.85 -16.02 -8.87
N LEU A 225 -25.90 -16.27 -8.09
CA LEU A 225 -25.79 -16.57 -6.66
C LEU A 225 -25.03 -17.88 -6.41
N GLU A 226 -25.24 -18.92 -7.23
CA GLU A 226 -24.49 -20.17 -7.16
C GLU A 226 -22.99 -19.97 -7.42
N GLU A 227 -22.66 -19.21 -8.46
CA GLU A 227 -21.26 -18.92 -8.79
C GLU A 227 -20.60 -18.02 -7.74
N LEU A 228 -21.35 -17.09 -7.16
CA LEU A 228 -20.93 -16.29 -6.03
C LEU A 228 -20.64 -17.14 -4.81
N TYR A 229 -21.52 -18.07 -4.46
CA TYR A 229 -21.41 -18.91 -3.27
C TYR A 229 -20.19 -19.82 -3.29
N ARG A 230 -19.75 -20.25 -4.48
CA ARG A 230 -18.46 -20.95 -4.68
C ARG A 230 -17.24 -20.06 -4.44
N ARG A 231 -17.42 -18.75 -4.33
CA ARG A 231 -16.38 -17.73 -4.15
C ARG A 231 -16.64 -16.95 -2.85
N PRO A 232 -16.23 -17.46 -1.67
CA PRO A 232 -16.63 -16.92 -0.36
C PRO A 232 -16.46 -15.41 -0.20
N LYS A 233 -15.42 -14.82 -0.79
CA LYS A 233 -15.17 -13.37 -0.73
C LYS A 233 -16.15 -12.56 -1.57
N ALA A 234 -16.47 -13.03 -2.78
CA ALA A 234 -17.45 -12.39 -3.65
C ALA A 234 -18.86 -12.53 -3.08
N PHE A 235 -19.17 -13.71 -2.50
CA PHE A 235 -20.41 -13.94 -1.77
C PHE A 235 -20.57 -13.00 -0.57
N ASN A 236 -19.53 -12.84 0.26
CA ASN A 236 -19.55 -11.94 1.42
C ASN A 236 -19.74 -10.47 1.03
N LEU A 237 -19.14 -10.04 -0.08
CA LEU A 237 -19.32 -8.69 -0.58
C LEU A 237 -20.75 -8.49 -1.10
N TYR A 238 -21.28 -9.44 -1.87
CA TYR A 238 -22.65 -9.41 -2.36
C TYR A 238 -23.67 -9.41 -1.22
N SER A 239 -23.52 -10.29 -0.23
CA SER A 239 -24.41 -10.38 0.92
C SER A 239 -24.38 -9.11 1.78
N SER A 240 -23.20 -8.52 1.99
CA SER A 240 -23.07 -7.24 2.68
C SER A 240 -23.81 -6.12 1.95
N ARG A 241 -23.78 -6.08 0.61
CA ARG A 241 -24.53 -5.08 -0.16
C ARG A 241 -26.03 -5.37 -0.18
N MET A 242 -26.43 -6.64 -0.19
CA MET A 242 -27.86 -7.03 -0.10
C MET A 242 -28.49 -6.54 1.20
N LEU A 243 -27.74 -6.61 2.30
CA LEU A 243 -28.15 -6.12 3.61
C LEU A 243 -28.22 -4.60 3.70
N THR A 244 -27.48 -3.85 2.89
CA THR A 244 -27.47 -2.37 2.93
C THR A 244 -28.36 -1.73 1.89
N ASP A 245 -28.40 -2.29 0.68
CA ASP A 245 -28.94 -1.64 -0.51
C ASP A 245 -30.18 -2.38 -1.07
N GLY A 246 -30.48 -3.60 -0.60
CA GLY A 246 -31.58 -4.43 -1.08
C GLY A 246 -32.96 -3.99 -0.57
N THR A 247 -34.00 -4.18 -1.39
CA THR A 247 -35.38 -4.04 -0.91
C THR A 247 -35.76 -5.20 0.01
N PRO A 248 -36.79 -5.05 0.87
CA PRO A 248 -37.26 -6.14 1.72
C PRO A 248 -37.58 -7.43 0.95
N GLU A 249 -38.17 -7.32 -0.24
CA GLU A 249 -38.49 -8.47 -1.10
C GLU A 249 -37.24 -9.16 -1.65
N GLN A 250 -36.19 -8.39 -1.98
CA GLN A 250 -34.91 -8.93 -2.45
C GLN A 250 -34.15 -9.62 -1.34
N LEU A 251 -34.19 -9.06 -0.12
CA LEU A 251 -33.62 -9.65 1.07
C LEU A 251 -34.28 -10.98 1.43
N GLU A 252 -35.61 -11.04 1.37
CA GLU A 252 -36.38 -12.26 1.60
C GLU A 252 -36.04 -13.33 0.54
N ALA A 253 -35.97 -12.96 -0.74
CA ALA A 253 -35.58 -13.87 -1.81
C ALA A 253 -34.14 -14.41 -1.64
N PHE A 254 -33.20 -13.54 -1.26
CA PHE A 254 -31.81 -13.92 -0.99
C PHE A 254 -31.70 -14.86 0.21
N GLN A 255 -32.39 -14.56 1.31
CA GLN A 255 -32.39 -15.39 2.52
C GLN A 255 -32.99 -16.77 2.24
N ASN A 256 -34.12 -16.84 1.53
CA ASN A 256 -34.72 -18.10 1.12
C ASN A 256 -33.79 -18.93 0.23
N TRP A 257 -33.05 -18.29 -0.68
CA TRP A 257 -32.03 -18.98 -1.48
C TRP A 257 -30.87 -19.50 -0.61
N PHE A 258 -30.35 -18.67 0.30
CA PHE A 258 -29.24 -19.02 1.19
C PHE A 258 -29.58 -20.17 2.14
N ASP A 259 -30.79 -20.15 2.71
CA ASP A 259 -31.27 -21.20 3.60
C ASP A 259 -31.48 -22.53 2.85
N ARG A 260 -31.94 -22.50 1.59
CA ARG A 260 -31.98 -23.71 0.75
C ARG A 260 -30.58 -24.29 0.55
N LYS A 261 -29.59 -23.46 0.26
CA LYS A 261 -28.20 -23.91 0.03
C LYS A 261 -27.52 -24.53 1.25
N ASN A 262 -27.80 -24.02 2.44
CA ASN A 262 -27.21 -24.56 3.66
C ASN A 262 -27.90 -25.85 4.16
N ASN A 263 -29.04 -26.22 3.58
CA ASN A 263 -29.79 -27.43 3.92
C ASN A 263 -29.67 -28.55 2.86
N GLU A 264 -28.89 -28.34 1.79
CA GLU A 264 -28.48 -29.32 0.77
C GLU A 264 -27.13 -29.96 1.13
#